data_AF-A0A934QZ85-F1
#
_entry.id   AF-A0A934QZ85-F1
#
_cell.length_a   1.000
_cell.length_b   1.000
_cell.length_c   1.000
_cell.angle_alpha   90.00
_cell.angle_beta   90.00
_cell.angle_gamma   90.00
#
_symmetry.space_group_name_H-M   'P 1'
#
loop_
_entity.id
_entity.type
_entity.pdbx_description
1 polymer ?
#
loop_
_entity_poly.entity_id
_entity_poly.type
_entity_poly.pdbx_seq_one_letter_code
_entity_poly.pdbx_strand_id
1 'polypeptide(L)'
;MTEPQPPFQPSAQPQQPQQPQQPFQPQYQPQAPAPKSRRGPVLLGLVAGLVVGGGGVGLGWLFSSSSGDEGAQADAAAACDILDRTPEVDLDADLSGFFRLSAASALAAAAAEVDGAYEPVNGALREVGQYVQRRMDTESDDFVAALDAARAACSEL
;
A
#
# COMPACT_ATOMS: atom_id res chain seq x y z
N MET A 1 -54.19 -41.32 -31.31
CA MET A 1 -55.64 -41.46 -31.12
C MET A 1 -55.88 -42.53 -30.10
N THR A 2 -56.79 -42.21 -29.20
CA THR A 2 -57.17 -42.77 -27.90
C THR A 2 -57.51 -44.27 -27.92
N GLU A 3 -57.17 -45.00 -26.85
CA GLU A 3 -58.21 -45.79 -26.16
C GLU A 3 -57.94 -45.83 -24.63
N PRO A 4 -58.94 -45.56 -23.78
CA PRO A 4 -58.77 -45.36 -22.34
C PRO A 4 -59.20 -46.60 -21.55
N GLN A 5 -58.70 -46.78 -20.32
CA GLN A 5 -59.21 -47.81 -19.39
C GLN A 5 -58.90 -47.45 -17.93
N PRO A 6 -59.66 -47.97 -16.95
CA PRO A 6 -60.87 -47.33 -16.40
C PRO A 6 -60.68 -46.83 -14.95
N PRO A 7 -61.64 -46.05 -14.40
CA PRO A 7 -61.54 -45.55 -13.03
C PRO A 7 -61.83 -46.65 -11.99
N PHE A 8 -60.87 -46.91 -11.11
CA PHE A 8 -61.06 -47.75 -9.93
C PHE A 8 -61.80 -46.97 -8.84
N GLN A 9 -62.89 -47.56 -8.33
CA GLN A 9 -63.68 -47.02 -7.23
C GLN A 9 -63.00 -47.27 -5.88
N PRO A 10 -63.06 -46.35 -4.90
CA PRO A 10 -62.51 -46.56 -3.58
C PRO A 10 -63.45 -47.43 -2.74
N SER A 11 -62.95 -48.55 -2.23
CA SER A 11 -63.63 -49.33 -1.19
C SER A 11 -63.34 -48.67 0.18
N ALA A 12 -64.40 -48.26 0.88
CA ALA A 12 -64.32 -47.75 2.24
C ALA A 12 -63.76 -48.84 3.19
N GLN A 13 -62.69 -48.51 3.92
CA GLN A 13 -62.12 -49.39 4.94
C GLN A 13 -62.93 -49.31 6.25
N PRO A 14 -63.12 -50.44 6.97
CA PRO A 14 -63.75 -50.45 8.28
C PRO A 14 -62.84 -49.84 9.36
N GLN A 15 -63.41 -48.99 10.20
CA GLN A 15 -62.73 -48.34 11.33
C GLN A 15 -62.40 -49.37 12.43
N GLN A 16 -61.13 -49.44 12.83
CA GLN A 16 -60.69 -50.25 13.97
C GLN A 16 -60.94 -49.53 15.32
N PRO A 17 -61.27 -50.27 16.40
CA PRO A 17 -61.53 -49.68 17.72
C PRO A 17 -60.28 -49.04 18.33
N GLN A 18 -60.41 -47.82 18.85
CA GLN A 18 -59.35 -47.08 19.51
C GLN A 18 -58.97 -47.72 20.86
N GLN A 19 -57.69 -48.05 21.04
CA GLN A 19 -57.15 -48.48 22.33
C GLN A 19 -56.88 -47.26 23.24
N PRO A 20 -57.02 -47.39 24.58
CA PRO A 20 -56.78 -46.29 25.52
C PRO A 20 -55.32 -45.83 25.49
N GLN A 21 -55.10 -44.54 25.24
CA GLN A 21 -53.78 -43.95 25.20
C GLN A 21 -53.14 -43.90 26.59
N GLN A 22 -51.93 -44.45 26.72
CA GLN A 22 -51.12 -44.30 27.92
C GLN A 22 -50.50 -42.90 27.97
N PRO A 23 -50.38 -42.27 29.16
CA PRO A 23 -49.83 -40.93 29.29
C PRO A 23 -48.34 -40.88 28.90
N PHE A 24 -48.02 -39.95 28.01
CA PHE A 24 -46.67 -39.61 27.57
C PHE A 24 -45.75 -39.31 28.76
N GLN A 25 -44.62 -40.01 28.86
CA GLN A 25 -43.51 -39.62 29.74
C GLN A 25 -42.42 -38.95 28.89
N PRO A 26 -42.13 -37.65 29.09
CA PRO A 26 -41.05 -36.98 28.37
C PRO A 26 -39.69 -37.51 28.87
N GLN A 27 -38.95 -38.15 27.97
CA GLN A 27 -37.55 -38.51 28.20
C GLN A 27 -36.71 -37.22 28.18
N TYR A 28 -36.26 -36.74 29.34
CA TYR A 28 -35.28 -35.66 29.43
C TYR A 28 -33.92 -36.16 28.93
N GLN A 29 -33.57 -35.84 27.69
CA GLN A 29 -32.18 -35.89 27.24
C GLN A 29 -31.48 -34.61 27.69
N PRO A 30 -30.39 -34.68 28.47
CA PRO A 30 -29.59 -33.51 28.78
C PRO A 30 -29.00 -32.93 27.49
N GLN A 31 -29.51 -31.77 27.04
CA GLN A 31 -28.89 -31.01 25.96
C GLN A 31 -27.51 -30.53 26.43
N ALA A 32 -26.46 -30.95 25.73
CA ALA A 32 -25.13 -30.39 25.92
C ALA A 32 -25.18 -28.87 25.67
N PRO A 33 -24.52 -28.03 26.48
CA PRO A 33 -24.52 -26.59 26.28
C PRO A 33 -23.96 -26.24 24.89
N ALA A 34 -24.65 -25.37 24.15
CA ALA A 34 -24.15 -24.86 22.88
C ALA A 34 -22.76 -24.21 23.08
N PRO A 35 -21.78 -24.47 22.20
CA PRO A 35 -20.46 -23.87 22.32
C PRO A 35 -20.55 -22.35 22.18
N LYS A 36 -20.19 -21.63 23.25
CA LYS A 36 -20.14 -20.16 23.24
C LYS A 36 -19.08 -19.70 22.23
N SER A 37 -19.51 -18.94 21.23
CA SER A 37 -18.65 -18.36 20.19
C SER A 37 -17.53 -17.51 20.82
N ARG A 38 -16.28 -17.95 20.68
CA ARG A 38 -15.07 -17.27 21.16
C ARG A 38 -14.58 -16.17 20.20
N ARG A 39 -15.48 -15.47 19.51
CA ARG A 39 -15.10 -14.40 18.55
C ARG A 39 -14.75 -13.07 19.22
N GLY A 40 -15.25 -12.83 20.43
CA GLY A 40 -14.98 -11.62 21.23
C GLY A 40 -13.48 -11.33 21.43
N PRO A 41 -12.64 -12.27 21.90
CA PRO A 41 -11.21 -12.01 22.10
C PRO A 41 -10.45 -11.79 20.80
N VAL A 42 -10.89 -12.39 19.68
CA VAL A 42 -10.24 -12.23 18.37
C VAL A 42 -10.46 -10.81 17.83
N LEU A 43 -11.70 -10.31 17.91
CA LEU A 43 -12.01 -8.94 17.48
C LEU A 43 -11.29 -7.91 18.35
N LEU A 44 -11.21 -8.15 19.66
CA LEU A 44 -10.48 -7.27 20.57
C LEU A 44 -8.98 -7.21 20.25
N GLY A 45 -8.37 -8.37 19.94
CA GLY A 45 -6.97 -8.44 19.52
C GLY A 45 -6.72 -7.72 18.19
N LEU A 46 -7.65 -7.79 17.24
CA LEU A 46 -7.53 -7.14 15.93
C LEU A 46 -7.63 -5.61 16.06
N VAL A 47 -8.57 -5.11 16.87
CA VAL A 47 -8.69 -3.67 17.16
C VAL A 47 -7.46 -3.17 17.92
N ALA A 48 -6.99 -3.90 18.93
CA ALA A 48 -5.78 -3.53 19.67
C ALA A 48 -4.55 -3.51 18.74
N GLY A 49 -4.39 -4.51 17.87
CA GLY A 49 -3.34 -4.55 16.87
C GLY A 49 -3.41 -3.41 15.87
N LEU A 50 -4.62 -3.01 15.46
CA LEU A 50 -4.84 -1.92 14.50
C LEU A 50 -4.65 -0.53 15.14
N VAL A 51 -4.96 -0.37 16.43
CA VAL A 51 -4.68 0.87 17.17
C VAL A 51 -3.20 1.01 17.47
N VAL A 52 -2.52 -0.07 17.86
CA VAL A 52 -1.07 -0.05 18.09
C VAL A 52 -0.30 0.12 16.77
N GLY A 53 -0.68 -0.64 15.73
CA GLY A 53 -0.07 -0.53 14.40
C GLY A 53 -0.39 0.80 13.71
N GLY A 54 -1.66 1.20 13.69
CA GLY A 54 -2.10 2.45 13.09
C GLY A 54 -1.68 3.70 13.87
N GLY A 55 -1.64 3.62 15.20
CA GLY A 55 -1.14 4.70 16.06
C GLY A 55 0.35 4.95 15.88
N GLY A 56 1.16 3.89 15.73
CA GLY A 56 2.60 4.04 15.45
C GLY A 56 2.86 4.72 14.09
N VAL A 57 2.16 4.30 13.05
CA VAL A 57 2.31 4.89 11.70
C VAL A 57 1.75 6.31 11.64
N GLY A 58 0.61 6.57 12.29
CA GLY A 58 -0.03 7.89 12.31
C GLY A 58 0.75 8.94 13.11
N LEU A 59 1.36 8.55 14.23
CA LEU A 59 2.25 9.43 14.99
C LEU A 59 3.53 9.72 14.22
N GLY A 60 4.13 8.72 13.56
CA GLY A 60 5.29 8.92 12.68
C GLY A 60 5.01 9.93 11.55
N TRP A 61 3.82 9.88 10.95
CA TRP A 61 3.38 10.85 9.94
C TRP A 61 3.16 12.27 10.50
N LEU A 62 2.60 12.39 11.71
CA LEU A 62 2.37 13.67 12.39
C LEU A 62 3.67 14.36 12.82
N PHE A 63 4.66 13.60 13.28
CA PHE A 63 5.98 14.15 13.58
C PHE A 63 6.76 14.50 12.31
N SER A 64 6.66 13.71 11.24
CA SER A 64 7.30 14.00 9.95
C SER A 64 6.71 15.21 9.21
N SER A 65 5.48 15.64 9.53
CA SER A 65 4.82 16.79 8.88
C SER A 65 5.00 18.12 9.63
N SER A 66 5.57 18.13 10.83
CA SER A 66 5.61 19.34 11.69
C SER A 66 6.84 20.22 11.46
N SER A 67 7.74 19.83 10.57
CA SER A 67 9.07 20.42 10.42
C SER A 67 9.41 20.44 8.93
N GLY A 68 8.90 21.46 8.22
CA GLY A 68 9.24 21.68 6.82
C GLY A 68 10.76 21.64 6.58
N ASP A 69 11.53 22.16 7.54
CA ASP A 69 13.00 22.14 7.51
C ASP A 69 13.60 20.73 7.57
N GLU A 70 13.01 19.80 8.36
CA GLU A 70 13.46 18.39 8.41
C GLU A 70 13.10 17.64 7.12
N GLY A 71 11.96 17.96 6.51
CA GLY A 71 11.57 17.42 5.20
C GLY A 71 12.49 17.91 4.08
N ALA A 72 12.77 19.20 4.04
CA ALA A 72 13.66 19.80 3.05
C ALA A 72 15.08 19.23 3.13
N GLN A 73 15.62 19.09 4.34
CA GLN A 73 16.92 18.47 4.56
C GLN A 73 16.92 17.00 4.10
N ALA A 74 15.88 16.24 4.42
CA ALA A 74 15.76 14.84 4.01
C ALA A 74 15.70 14.68 2.49
N ASP A 75 14.95 15.54 1.80
CA ASP A 75 14.85 15.54 0.34
C ASP A 75 16.18 15.93 -0.31
N ALA A 76 16.87 16.97 0.18
CA ALA A 76 18.19 17.37 -0.31
C ALA A 76 19.23 16.26 -0.10
N ALA A 77 19.26 15.63 1.08
CA ALA A 77 20.15 14.52 1.37
C ALA A 77 19.87 13.31 0.47
N ALA A 78 18.60 12.98 0.23
CA ALA A 78 18.21 11.90 -0.67
C ALA A 78 18.58 12.19 -2.12
N ALA A 79 18.45 13.45 -2.59
CA ALA A 79 18.90 13.86 -3.91
C ALA A 79 20.41 13.61 -4.08
N CYS A 80 21.21 14.01 -3.11
CA CYS A 80 22.66 13.86 -3.15
C CYS A 80 23.11 12.39 -3.03
N ASP A 81 22.45 11.57 -2.21
CA ASP A 81 22.71 10.13 -2.13
C ASP A 81 22.35 9.39 -3.44
N ILE A 82 21.33 9.85 -4.18
CA ILE A 82 21.04 9.33 -5.53
C ILE A 82 22.13 9.75 -6.52
N LEU A 83 22.60 11.00 -6.45
CA LEU A 83 23.65 11.53 -7.34
C LEU A 83 24.99 10.81 -7.12
N ASP A 84 25.38 10.53 -5.87
CA ASP A 84 26.58 9.78 -5.52
C ASP A 84 26.55 8.35 -6.10
N ARG A 85 25.37 7.71 -6.07
CA ARG A 85 25.14 6.38 -6.64
C ARG A 85 24.92 6.38 -8.16
N THR A 86 25.05 7.54 -8.82
CA THR A 86 24.89 7.71 -10.28
C THR A 86 26.20 8.24 -10.87
N PRO A 87 27.20 7.37 -11.09
CA PRO A 87 28.51 7.80 -11.59
C PRO A 87 28.44 8.28 -13.05
N GLU A 88 27.57 7.66 -13.86
CA GLU A 88 27.41 7.92 -15.28
C GLU A 88 25.93 7.92 -15.69
N VAL A 89 25.63 8.58 -16.81
CA VAL A 89 24.33 8.55 -17.47
C VAL A 89 24.58 8.23 -18.94
N ASP A 90 24.15 7.05 -19.38
CA ASP A 90 24.25 6.61 -20.77
C ASP A 90 22.85 6.35 -21.32
N LEU A 91 22.34 7.28 -22.13
CA LEU A 91 20.98 7.20 -22.67
C LEU A 91 20.81 6.10 -23.72
N ASP A 92 21.90 5.63 -24.31
CA ASP A 92 21.89 4.61 -25.37
C ASP A 92 21.98 3.20 -24.80
N ALA A 93 22.73 3.01 -23.71
CA ALA A 93 22.81 1.73 -23.02
C ALA A 93 21.57 1.44 -22.16
N ASP A 94 21.20 2.36 -21.23
CA ASP A 94 20.01 2.22 -20.40
C ASP A 94 19.55 3.51 -19.70
N LEU A 95 18.24 3.62 -19.45
CA LEU A 95 17.66 4.83 -18.87
C LEU A 95 17.77 4.93 -17.34
N SER A 96 18.44 4.00 -16.66
CA SER A 96 18.46 3.99 -15.19
C SER A 96 19.18 5.21 -14.62
N GLY A 97 20.30 5.64 -15.23
CA GLY A 97 21.00 6.87 -14.85
C GLY A 97 20.12 8.11 -15.03
N PHE A 98 19.37 8.18 -16.14
CA PHE A 98 18.42 9.25 -16.39
C PHE A 98 17.28 9.30 -15.34
N PHE A 99 16.72 8.15 -14.99
CA PHE A 99 15.66 8.09 -13.98
C PHE A 99 16.17 8.44 -12.59
N ARG A 100 17.39 8.01 -12.23
CA ARG A 100 18.04 8.42 -10.97
C ARG A 100 18.26 9.92 -10.93
N LEU A 101 18.83 10.50 -12.00
CA LEU A 101 19.04 11.94 -12.07
C LEU A 101 17.71 12.70 -11.97
N SER A 102 16.66 12.24 -12.66
CA SER A 102 15.33 12.87 -12.61
C SER A 102 14.74 12.82 -11.20
N ALA A 103 14.92 11.72 -10.48
CA ALA A 103 14.49 11.59 -9.08
C ALA A 103 15.27 12.54 -8.16
N ALA A 104 16.60 12.63 -8.33
CA ALA A 104 17.43 13.56 -7.57
C ALA A 104 17.00 15.02 -7.82
N SER A 105 16.77 15.40 -9.07
CA SER A 105 16.30 16.75 -9.43
C SER A 105 14.94 17.08 -8.81
N ALA A 106 14.00 16.13 -8.77
CA ALA A 106 12.69 16.35 -8.18
C ALA A 106 12.77 16.56 -6.65
N LEU A 107 13.61 15.80 -5.97
CA LEU A 107 13.85 15.93 -4.53
C LEU A 107 14.56 17.25 -4.20
N ALA A 108 15.61 17.62 -4.95
CA ALA A 108 16.29 18.89 -4.74
C ALA A 108 15.36 20.10 -4.98
N ALA A 109 14.48 20.02 -5.98
CA ALA A 109 13.46 21.03 -6.20
C ALA A 109 12.46 21.09 -5.03
N ALA A 110 11.98 19.95 -4.53
CA ALA A 110 11.11 19.91 -3.36
C ALA A 110 11.75 20.54 -2.12
N ALA A 111 13.03 20.24 -1.87
CA ALA A 111 13.80 20.84 -0.79
C ALA A 111 13.90 22.37 -0.94
N ALA A 112 14.26 22.86 -2.13
CA ALA A 112 14.42 24.29 -2.39
C ALA A 112 13.11 25.10 -2.32
N GLU A 113 11.97 24.48 -2.66
CA GLU A 113 10.65 25.11 -2.51
C GLU A 113 10.25 25.29 -1.05
N VAL A 114 10.74 24.43 -0.14
CA VAL A 114 10.47 24.52 1.29
C VAL A 114 11.51 25.40 2.00
N ASP A 115 12.79 25.25 1.67
CA ASP A 115 13.89 26.06 2.20
C ASP A 115 14.87 26.46 1.08
N GLY A 116 14.94 27.78 0.82
CA GLY A 116 15.78 28.36 -0.23
C GLY A 116 17.29 28.16 -0.01
N ALA A 117 17.74 27.71 1.17
CA ALA A 117 19.12 27.30 1.39
C ALA A 117 19.57 26.17 0.46
N TYR A 118 18.63 25.35 -0.03
CA TYR A 118 18.89 24.23 -0.95
C TYR A 118 18.88 24.60 -2.44
N GLU A 119 18.65 25.88 -2.79
CA GLU A 119 18.64 26.34 -4.17
C GLU A 119 19.96 26.09 -4.93
N PRO A 120 21.17 26.16 -4.33
CA PRO A 120 22.40 25.81 -5.03
C PRO A 120 22.41 24.37 -5.56
N VAL A 121 21.90 23.41 -4.76
CA VAL A 121 21.80 21.99 -5.16
C VAL A 121 20.74 21.81 -6.25
N ASN A 122 19.58 22.44 -6.08
CA ASN A 122 18.52 22.44 -7.09
C ASN A 122 19.00 23.03 -8.43
N GLY A 123 19.66 24.19 -8.39
CA GLY A 123 20.21 24.89 -9.54
C GLY A 123 21.21 24.02 -10.31
N ALA A 124 22.16 23.41 -9.61
CA ALA A 124 23.16 22.54 -10.23
C ALA A 124 22.51 21.30 -10.88
N LEU A 125 21.56 20.64 -10.21
CA LEU A 125 20.84 19.49 -10.78
C LEU A 125 19.95 19.88 -11.97
N ARG A 126 19.33 21.06 -11.96
CA ARG A 126 18.57 21.58 -13.12
C ARG A 126 19.47 21.82 -14.31
N GLU A 127 20.70 22.27 -14.10
CA GLU A 127 21.68 22.43 -15.17
C GLU A 127 22.04 21.08 -15.80
N VAL A 128 22.35 20.05 -14.99
CA VAL A 128 22.56 18.68 -15.51
C VAL A 128 21.35 18.20 -16.31
N GLY A 129 20.14 18.36 -15.77
CA GLY A 129 18.91 17.95 -16.43
C GLY A 129 18.66 18.65 -17.77
N GLN A 130 19.15 19.88 -17.96
CA GLN A 130 19.03 20.59 -19.25
C GLN A 130 19.89 19.96 -20.34
N TYR A 131 21.10 19.47 -20.02
CA TYR A 131 21.94 18.75 -20.98
C TYR A 131 21.25 17.45 -21.41
N VAL A 132 20.73 16.68 -20.46
CA VAL A 132 20.04 15.42 -20.77
C VAL A 132 18.76 15.65 -21.55
N GLN A 133 17.88 16.54 -21.10
CA GLN A 133 16.54 16.70 -21.70
C GLN A 133 16.52 17.50 -23.00
N ARG A 134 17.40 18.51 -23.14
CA ARG A 134 17.38 19.40 -24.31
C ARG A 134 18.42 19.04 -25.36
N ARG A 135 19.58 18.55 -24.93
CA ARG A 135 20.69 18.24 -25.84
C ARG A 135 20.79 16.74 -26.11
N MET A 136 20.19 15.88 -25.28
CA MET A 136 20.33 14.42 -25.34
C MET A 136 21.82 14.04 -25.38
N ASP A 137 22.63 14.82 -24.66
CA ASP A 137 24.08 14.78 -24.69
C ASP A 137 24.57 14.56 -23.26
N THR A 138 25.11 13.36 -23.04
CA THR A 138 25.66 12.93 -21.74
C THR A 138 27.15 12.59 -21.83
N GLU A 139 27.78 12.83 -22.98
CA GLU A 139 29.20 12.53 -23.23
C GLU A 139 30.04 13.80 -23.33
N SER A 140 29.42 14.97 -23.51
CA SER A 140 30.13 16.25 -23.58
C SER A 140 30.85 16.62 -22.28
N ASP A 141 31.99 17.27 -22.42
CA ASP A 141 32.74 17.85 -21.29
C ASP A 141 31.87 18.81 -20.45
N ASP A 142 30.93 19.51 -21.10
CA ASP A 142 29.96 20.39 -20.43
C ASP A 142 29.02 19.62 -19.50
N PHE A 143 28.54 18.44 -19.93
CA PHE A 143 27.69 17.58 -19.10
C PHE A 143 28.48 17.02 -17.90
N VAL A 144 29.71 16.56 -18.13
CA VAL A 144 30.60 16.08 -17.06
C VAL A 144 30.85 17.20 -16.04
N ALA A 145 31.16 18.40 -16.51
CA ALA A 145 31.36 19.56 -15.65
C ALA A 145 30.10 19.93 -14.85
N ALA A 146 28.91 19.84 -15.46
CA ALA A 146 27.65 20.07 -14.76
C ALA A 146 27.38 19.00 -13.68
N LEU A 147 27.65 17.72 -13.96
CA LEU A 147 27.54 16.65 -12.97
C LEU A 147 28.49 16.87 -11.80
N ASP A 148 29.73 17.27 -12.06
CA ASP A 148 30.71 17.55 -11.02
C ASP A 148 30.34 18.79 -10.20
N ALA A 149 29.77 19.83 -10.81
CA ALA A 149 29.22 20.97 -10.10
C ALA A 149 28.05 20.57 -9.18
N ALA A 150 27.16 19.68 -9.64
CA ALA A 150 26.08 19.15 -8.81
C ALA A 150 26.61 18.34 -7.62
N ARG A 151 27.67 17.53 -7.81
CA ARG A 151 28.34 16.80 -6.73
C ARG A 151 29.02 17.75 -5.74
N ALA A 152 29.66 18.80 -6.23
CA ALA A 152 30.28 19.83 -5.39
C ALA A 152 29.23 20.54 -4.53
N ALA A 153 28.09 20.95 -5.11
CA ALA A 153 26.99 21.55 -4.36
C ALA A 153 26.47 20.61 -3.26
N CYS A 154 26.38 19.31 -3.54
CA CYS A 154 26.02 18.30 -2.54
C CYS A 154 27.04 18.16 -1.40
N SER A 155 28.32 18.47 -1.62
CA SER A 155 29.36 18.40 -0.58
C SER A 155 29.36 19.60 0.38
N GLU A 156 28.63 20.66 0.02
CA GLU A 156 28.50 21.90 0.81
C GLU A 156 27.19 21.98 1.62
N LEU A 157 26.35 20.94 1.55
CA LEU A 157 25.17 20.73 2.41
C LEU A 157 25.56 20.48 3.86
#